data_AF-A0A1G2T0N1-F1
#
_entry.id   AF-A0A1G2T0N1-F1
#
_cell.length_a   1.000
_cell.length_b   1.000
_cell.length_c   1.000
_cell.angle_alpha   90.00
_cell.angle_beta   90.00
_cell.angle_gamma   90.00
#
_symmetry.space_group_name_H-M   'P 1'
#
loop_
_entity.id
_entity.type
_entity.pdbx_description
1 polymer ?
#
loop_
_entity_poly.entity_id
_entity_poly.type
_entity_poly.pdbx_seq_one_letter_code
_entity_poly.pdbx_strand_id
1 'polypeptide(L)' 'MPVKFNTKIRILEFVVAGIILDLVENIISIKLTTQAELNLRIFLVTLVIVVPFAILTELVIDHPNFWNKVLRLKK' A
#
# COMPACT_ATOMS: atom_id res chain seq x y z
N MET A 1 -12.93 12.64 22.10
CA MET A 1 -14.07 11.77 21.71
C MET A 1 -13.50 10.49 21.11
N PRO A 2 -13.88 9.28 21.55
CA PRO A 2 -13.46 8.06 20.86
C PRO A 2 -14.18 8.03 19.52
N VAL A 3 -13.46 8.35 18.44
CA VAL A 3 -13.96 8.21 17.06
C VAL A 3 -14.29 6.73 16.87
N LYS A 4 -15.57 6.40 16.74
CA LYS A 4 -16.02 5.04 16.40
C LYS A 4 -15.61 4.76 14.94
N PHE A 5 -14.40 4.28 14.73
CA PHE A 5 -13.91 3.92 13.40
C PHE A 5 -14.69 2.73 12.86
N ASN A 6 -15.42 2.95 11.78
CA ASN A 6 -15.97 1.87 10.96
C ASN A 6 -14.78 1.20 10.27
N THR A 7 -14.49 -0.08 10.57
CA THR A 7 -13.27 -0.79 10.13
C THR A 7 -13.06 -0.71 8.61
N LYS A 8 -14.15 -0.65 7.82
CA LYS A 8 -14.11 -0.49 6.36
C LYS A 8 -13.56 0.85 5.89
N ILE A 9 -13.90 1.94 6.60
CA ILE A 9 -13.42 3.29 6.27
C ILE A 9 -11.92 3.38 6.55
N ARG A 10 -11.48 2.79 7.67
CA ARG A 10 -10.06 2.73 8.03
C ARG A 10 -9.22 1.98 6.99
N ILE A 11 -9.69 0.81 6.54
CA ILE A 11 -9.02 0.03 5.48
C ILE A 11 -8.91 0.86 4.20
N LEU A 12 -9.97 1.57 3.82
CA LEU A 12 -9.94 2.41 2.63
C LEU A 12 -8.94 3.57 2.77
N GLU A 13 -8.88 4.23 3.92
CA GLU A 13 -7.91 5.29 4.21
C GLU A 13 -6.48 4.79 4.08
N PHE A 14 -6.17 3.61 4.63
CA PHE A 14 -4.84 3.01 4.54
C PHE A 14 -4.49 2.51 3.14
N VAL A 15 -5.43 1.91 2.39
CA VAL A 15 -5.19 1.55 0.98
C VAL A 15 -4.88 2.79 0.15
N VAL A 16 -5.64 3.87 0.31
CA VAL A 16 -5.41 5.11 -0.44
C VAL A 16 -4.07 5.75 -0.06
N ALA A 17 -3.75 5.83 1.24
CA ALA A 17 -2.47 6.33 1.71
C ALA A 17 -1.30 5.47 1.21
N GLY A 18 -1.44 4.14 1.25
CA GLY A 18 -0.48 3.17 0.74
C GLY A 18 -0.23 3.37 -0.75
N ILE A 19 -1.29 3.47 -1.56
CA ILE A 19 -1.16 3.75 -3.00
C ILE A 19 -0.37 5.03 -3.25
N ILE A 20 -0.66 6.11 -2.52
CA ILE A 20 0.03 7.39 -2.72
C ILE A 20 1.51 7.28 -2.37
N LEU A 21 1.83 6.70 -1.21
CA LEU A 21 3.20 6.52 -0.75
C LEU A 21 4.00 5.62 -1.69
N ASP A 22 3.46 4.45 -2.01
CA ASP A 22 4.10 3.47 -2.89
C ASP A 22 4.31 4.05 -4.30
N LEU A 23 3.35 4.82 -4.82
CA LEU A 23 3.47 5.46 -6.13
C LEU A 23 4.60 6.50 -6.15
N VAL A 24 4.69 7.34 -5.11
CA VAL A 24 5.76 8.34 -4.98
C VAL A 24 7.12 7.65 -4.86
N GLU A 25 7.25 6.66 -3.98
CA GLU A 25 8.49 5.91 -3.78
C GLU A 25 8.96 5.23 -5.06
N ASN A 26 8.05 4.57 -5.78
CA ASN A 26 8.39 3.88 -7.03
C ASN A 26 8.80 4.88 -8.13
N ILE A 27 8.11 6.01 -8.27
CA ILE A 27 8.49 7.04 -9.26
C ILE A 27 9.87 7.62 -8.96
N ILE A 28 10.16 7.92 -7.69
CA ILE A 28 11.49 8.38 -7.26
C ILE A 28 12.55 7.32 -7.58
N SER A 29 12.29 6.06 -7.22
CA SER A 29 13.20 4.94 -7.46
C SER A 29 13.49 4.74 -8.94
N ILE A 30 12.47 4.80 -9.79
CA ILE A 30 12.62 4.70 -11.24
C ILE A 30 13.47 5.86 -11.76
N LYS A 31 13.18 7.11 -11.34
CA LYS A 31 13.91 8.29 -11.81
C LYS A 31 15.39 8.23 -11.41
N LEU A 32 15.68 7.86 -10.17
CA LEU A 32 17.04 7.82 -9.64
C LEU A 32 17.85 6.65 -10.22
N THR A 33 17.21 5.49 -10.43
CA THR A 33 17.91 4.27 -10.87
C THR A 33 18.11 4.22 -12.37
N THR A 34 17.10 4.64 -13.15
CA THR A 34 17.14 4.51 -14.61
C THR A 34 17.67 5.76 -15.30
N GLN A 35 17.69 6.90 -14.59
CA GLN A 35 17.94 8.25 -15.15
C GLN A 35 17.03 8.63 -16.33
N ALA A 36 16.02 7.82 -16.65
CA ALA A 36 15.11 8.05 -17.76
C ALA A 36 14.19 9.24 -17.48
N GLU A 37 13.60 9.79 -18.54
CA GLU A 37 12.54 10.79 -18.42
C GLU A 37 11.25 10.13 -17.95
N LEU A 38 10.62 10.73 -16.93
CA LEU A 38 9.33 10.28 -16.46
C LEU A 38 8.28 10.67 -17.51
N ASN A 39 7.59 9.66 -18.03
CA ASN A 39 6.50 9.84 -18.97
C ASN A 39 5.21 9.22 -18.42
N LEU A 40 4.09 9.52 -19.06
CA LEU A 40 2.78 9.03 -18.63
C LEU A 40 2.71 7.49 -18.62
N ARG A 41 3.45 6.81 -19.50
CA ARG A 41 3.50 5.35 -19.54
C ARG A 41 4.10 4.77 -18.26
N ILE A 42 5.21 5.34 -17.77
CA ILE A 42 5.83 4.94 -16.50
C ILE A 42 4.84 5.13 -15.35
N PHE A 43 4.21 6.29 -15.27
CA PHE A 43 3.22 6.59 -14.23
C PHE A 43 2.08 5.55 -14.20
N LEU A 44 1.47 5.26 -15.36
CA LEU A 44 0.37 4.30 -15.46
C LEU A 44 0.80 2.87 -15.12
N VAL A 45 1.98 2.45 -15.58
CA VAL A 45 2.52 1.12 -15.24
C VAL A 45 2.75 1.02 -13.73
N THR A 46 3.39 2.02 -13.13
CA THR A 46 3.62 2.05 -11.68
C THR A 46 2.30 2.03 -10.91
N LEU A 47 1.31 2.82 -11.32
CA LEU A 47 -0.01 2.84 -10.67
C LEU A 47 -0.69 1.47 -10.71
N VAL A 48 -0.68 0.79 -11.87
CA VAL A 48 -1.26 -0.54 -12.02
C VAL A 48 -0.57 -1.58 -11.14
N ILE A 49 0.74 -1.43 -10.91
CA ILE A 49 1.50 -2.31 -10.02
C ILE A 49 1.20 -1.99 -8.55
N VAL A 50 1.19 -0.71 -8.18
CA VAL A 50 1.03 -0.27 -6.78
C VAL A 50 -0.33 -0.67 -6.20
N VAL A 51 -1.41 -0.53 -6.97
CA VAL A 51 -2.79 -0.82 -6.49
C VAL A 51 -2.95 -2.23 -5.89
N PRO A 52 -2.60 -3.34 -6.59
CA PRO A 52 -2.73 -4.68 -6.01
C PRO A 52 -1.81 -4.89 -4.80
N PHE A 53 -0.62 -4.28 -4.76
CA PHE A 53 0.26 -4.37 -3.59
C PHE A 53 -0.32 -3.66 -2.38
N ALA A 54 -0.80 -2.42 -2.53
CA ALA A 54 -1.43 -1.67 -1.46
C ALA A 54 -2.70 -2.35 -0.90
N ILE A 55 -3.47 -3.02 -1.77
CA ILE A 55 -4.63 -3.81 -1.33
C ILE A 55 -4.18 -5.06 -0.57
N LEU A 56 -3.16 -5.76 -1.06
CA LEU A 56 -2.63 -6.96 -0.41
C LEU A 56 -2.00 -6.62 0.95
N THR A 57 -1.23 -5.54 1.05
CA THR A 57 -0.60 -5.13 2.31
C THR A 57 -1.67 -4.80 3.36
N GLU A 58 -2.69 -4.02 3.02
CA GLU A 58 -3.75 -3.69 3.99
C GLU A 58 -4.62 -4.90 4.35
N LEU A 59 -5.08 -5.68 3.36
CA LEU A 59 -6.02 -6.79 3.60
C LEU A 59 -5.35 -8.04 4.19
N VAL A 60 -4.07 -8.26 3.88
CA VAL A 60 -3.34 -9.44 4.33
C VAL A 60 -2.43 -9.07 5.47
N ILE A 61 -1.48 -8.14 5.30
CA ILE A 61 -0.42 -7.90 6.29
C ILE A 61 -0.95 -7.14 7.51
N ASP A 62 -1.72 -6.08 7.29
CA ASP A 62 -2.27 -5.24 8.38
C ASP A 62 -3.60 -5.75 8.93
N HIS A 63 -4.06 -6.91 8.45
CA HIS A 63 -5.19 -7.59 9.05
C HIS A 63 -4.83 -8.10 10.46
N PRO A 64 -5.62 -7.80 11.50
CA PRO A 64 -5.28 -8.15 12.90
C PRO A 64 -5.08 -9.66 13.12
N ASN A 65 -5.71 -10.50 12.29
CA ASN A 65 -5.54 -11.95 12.38
C ASN A 65 -4.34 -12.50 11.61
N PHE A 66 -3.71 -11.71 10.74
CA PHE A 66 -2.57 -12.19 9.95
C PHE A 66 -1.38 -12.51 10.85
N TRP A 67 -0.99 -11.56 11.69
CA TRP A 67 0.08 -11.78 12.67
C TRP A 67 -0.26 -12.89 13.67
N ASN A 68 -1.53 -13.02 14.10
CA ASN A 68 -1.98 -14.13 14.95
C ASN A 68 -1.80 -15.50 14.27
N LYS A 69 -2.06 -15.59 12.96
CA LYS A 69 -1.97 -16.84 12.19
C LYS A 69 -0.54 -17.16 11.77
N VAL A 70 0.23 -16.15 11.38
CA VAL A 70 1.61 -16.28 10.88
C VAL A 70 2.59 -16.50 12.03
N LEU A 71 2.53 -15.71 13.10
CA LEU A 71 3.48 -15.84 14.20
C LEU A 71 3.16 -16.96 15.19
N ARG A 72 1.97 -17.60 15.11
CA ARG A 72 1.50 -18.61 16.08
C ARG A 72 1.88 -18.23 17.52
N LEU A 73 1.80 -16.93 17.85
CA LEU A 73 2.03 -16.44 19.21
C LEU A 73 0.82 -16.87 20.03
N LYS A 74 0.90 -18.12 20.48
CA LYS A 74 0.04 -18.72 21.48
C LYS A 74 0.20 -17.83 22.70
N LYS A 75 -0.80 -17.01 23.00
CA LYS A 75 -0.96 -16.49 24.34
C LYS A 75 -1.53 -17.60 25.22
#